data_AF-A0A354BHG2-F1
#
_entry.id   AF-A0A354BHG2-F1
#
_cell.length_a   1.000
_cell.length_b   1.000
_cell.length_c   1.000
_cell.angle_alpha   90.00
_cell.angle_beta   90.00
_cell.angle_gamma   90.00
#
_symmetry.space_group_name_H-M   'P 1'
#
loop_
_entity.id
_entity.type
_entity.pdbx_description
1 polymer ?
#
loop_
_entity_poly.entity_id
_entity_poly.type
_entity_poly.pdbx_seq_one_letter_code
_entity_poly.pdbx_strand_id
1 'polypeptide(L)'
;IRVEQVALPLYPQWGTEPNGYYIPPRHSPRGYARQMFGPGVDNAIEKYLVPSRELLAVLQLWRASQQIVFRYDVIPGPKVFETQIHGKRFEMYNDTVLGFNKSGKEVARIQVEEPIYIRPAERVTWL
;
A
#
# COMPACT_ATOMS: atom_id res chain seq x y z
N ILE A 1 3.36 -11.40 2.03
CA ILE A 1 3.36 -12.84 2.40
C ILE A 1 4.50 -13.18 3.35
N ARG A 2 5.77 -12.93 2.98
CA ARG A 2 6.92 -13.31 3.82
C ARG A 2 7.38 -12.24 4.82
N VAL A 3 7.42 -10.99 4.38
CA VAL A 3 7.89 -9.85 5.20
C VAL A 3 6.74 -9.26 6.00
N GLU A 4 5.88 -8.48 5.33
CA GLU A 4 4.79 -7.78 6.02
C GLU A 4 3.57 -8.66 6.32
N GLN A 5 3.45 -9.83 5.69
CA GLN A 5 2.33 -10.77 5.89
C GLN A 5 0.91 -10.16 5.67
N VAL A 6 0.81 -9.05 4.92
CA VAL A 6 -0.47 -8.38 4.62
C VAL A 6 -1.26 -9.00 3.46
N ALA A 7 -0.60 -9.74 2.57
CA ALA A 7 -1.22 -10.46 1.47
C ALA A 7 -1.37 -11.94 1.84
N LEU A 8 -2.60 -12.45 1.72
CA LEU A 8 -3.04 -13.77 2.17
C LEU A 8 -3.58 -14.60 1.00
N PRO A 9 -3.42 -15.93 1.03
CA PRO A 9 -3.99 -16.82 0.03
C PRO A 9 -5.52 -16.87 0.14
N LEU A 10 -6.19 -17.12 -0.98
CA LEU A 10 -7.63 -17.36 -1.01
C LEU A 10 -7.92 -18.84 -0.74
N TYR A 11 -8.83 -19.11 0.18
CA TYR A 11 -9.26 -20.44 0.64
C TYR A 11 -8.11 -21.42 0.95
N PRO A 12 -7.18 -21.08 1.87
CA PRO A 12 -6.03 -21.94 2.19
C PRO A 12 -6.42 -23.34 2.68
N GLN A 13 -7.62 -23.51 3.26
CA GLN A 13 -8.14 -24.79 3.73
C GLN A 13 -8.30 -25.86 2.64
N TRP A 14 -8.26 -25.47 1.35
CA TRP A 14 -8.34 -26.42 0.24
C TRP A 14 -7.02 -27.14 -0.05
N GLY A 15 -5.91 -26.72 0.56
CA GLY A 15 -4.61 -27.40 0.42
C GLY A 15 -4.00 -27.33 -0.98
N THR A 16 -4.46 -26.41 -1.85
CA THR A 16 -4.00 -26.27 -3.24
C THR A 16 -2.77 -25.38 -3.40
N GLU A 17 -2.24 -24.81 -2.32
CA GLU A 17 -1.07 -23.91 -2.30
C GLU A 17 -1.14 -22.81 -3.38
N PRO A 18 -2.13 -21.90 -3.33
CA PRO A 18 -2.34 -20.94 -4.40
C PRO A 18 -1.16 -19.97 -4.56
N ASN A 19 -0.87 -19.62 -5.83
CA ASN A 19 0.15 -18.63 -6.18
C ASN A 19 -0.35 -17.18 -6.16
N GLY A 20 -1.67 -16.98 -6.09
CA GLY A 20 -2.32 -15.67 -5.99
C GLY A 20 -2.62 -15.30 -4.54
N TYR A 21 -2.32 -14.05 -4.19
CA TYR A 21 -2.50 -13.52 -2.83
C TYR A 21 -3.18 -12.16 -2.87
N TYR A 22 -4.00 -11.89 -1.86
CA TYR A 22 -4.83 -10.69 -1.78
C TYR A 22 -4.64 -10.00 -0.44
N ILE A 23 -4.67 -8.67 -0.42
CA ILE A 23 -4.81 -7.94 0.84
C ILE A 23 -6.30 -7.96 1.23
N PRO A 24 -6.67 -8.49 2.41
CA PRO A 24 -8.07 -8.66 2.79
C PRO A 24 -8.76 -7.30 3.01
N PRO A 25 -10.03 -7.14 2.62
CA PRO A 25 -10.75 -5.87 2.75
C PRO A 25 -11.08 -5.54 4.21
N ARG A 26 -10.76 -4.32 4.65
CA ARG A 26 -11.02 -3.88 6.03
C ARG A 26 -12.49 -3.68 6.34
N HIS A 27 -13.28 -3.27 5.35
CA HIS A 27 -14.69 -2.89 5.52
C HIS A 27 -15.67 -4.08 5.43
N SER A 28 -15.22 -5.25 4.96
CA SER A 28 -16.06 -6.45 4.93
C SER A 28 -16.19 -7.06 6.33
N PRO A 29 -17.31 -7.76 6.64
CA PRO A 29 -17.48 -8.45 7.92
C PRO A 29 -16.29 -9.36 8.23
N ARG A 30 -15.78 -9.27 9.47
CA ARG A 30 -14.52 -9.94 9.81
C ARG A 30 -14.63 -11.47 9.78
N GLY A 31 -15.80 -12.02 10.14
CA GLY A 31 -16.09 -13.46 10.00
C GLY A 31 -16.00 -13.95 8.55
N TYR A 32 -16.56 -13.20 7.61
CA TYR A 32 -16.49 -13.50 6.18
C TYR A 32 -15.05 -13.45 5.66
N ALA A 33 -14.30 -12.41 6.01
CA ALA A 33 -12.89 -12.30 5.60
C ALA A 33 -12.05 -13.47 6.15
N ARG A 34 -12.24 -13.88 7.41
CA ARG A 34 -11.55 -15.05 8.00
C ARG A 34 -11.92 -16.36 7.30
N GLN A 35 -13.18 -16.54 6.91
CA GLN A 35 -13.59 -17.71 6.14
C GLN A 35 -12.85 -17.80 4.79
N MET A 36 -12.61 -16.66 4.14
CA MET A 36 -11.94 -16.60 2.84
C MET A 36 -10.42 -16.71 2.93
N PHE A 37 -9.79 -16.01 3.87
CA PHE A 37 -8.33 -15.83 3.89
C PHE A 37 -7.64 -16.49 5.11
N GLY A 38 -8.43 -17.11 5.98
CA GLY A 38 -7.94 -17.78 7.19
C GLY A 38 -7.70 -16.83 8.38
N PRO A 39 -7.03 -17.33 9.43
CA PRO A 39 -6.87 -16.61 10.70
C PRO A 39 -5.92 -15.39 10.61
N GLY A 40 -5.11 -15.28 9.56
CA GLY A 40 -4.16 -14.16 9.39
C GLY A 40 -4.79 -12.79 9.09
N VAL A 41 -6.10 -12.73 8.87
CA VAL A 41 -6.83 -11.53 8.42
C VAL A 41 -6.67 -10.36 9.38
N ASP A 42 -6.83 -10.58 10.68
CA ASP A 42 -6.80 -9.48 11.66
C ASP A 42 -5.43 -8.81 11.67
N ASN A 43 -4.36 -9.61 11.72
CA ASN A 43 -2.98 -9.12 11.66
C ASN A 43 -2.67 -8.39 10.34
N ALA A 44 -3.12 -8.93 9.20
CA ALA A 44 -2.93 -8.30 7.90
C ALA A 44 -3.58 -6.90 7.87
N ILE A 45 -4.81 -6.79 8.37
CA ILE A 45 -5.57 -5.54 8.38
C ILE A 45 -4.96 -4.52 9.32
N GLU A 46 -4.60 -4.95 10.53
CA GLU A 46 -3.96 -4.09 11.51
C GLU A 46 -2.66 -3.48 10.98
N LYS A 47 -1.86 -4.27 10.24
CA LYS A 47 -0.62 -3.80 9.63
C LYS A 47 -0.83 -2.79 8.51
N TYR A 48 -1.74 -3.03 7.56
CA TYR A 48 -1.92 -2.04 6.48
C TYR A 48 -2.76 -0.82 6.91
N LEU A 49 -3.45 -0.87 8.07
CA LEU A 49 -4.10 0.29 8.68
C LEU A 49 -3.10 1.29 9.25
N VAL A 50 -2.02 0.78 9.86
CA VAL A 50 -0.92 1.58 10.40
C VAL A 50 0.39 1.02 9.84
N PRO A 51 0.66 1.26 8.54
CA PRO A 51 1.76 0.60 7.86
C PRO A 51 3.11 1.06 8.39
N SER A 52 4.09 0.15 8.34
CA SER A 52 5.50 0.51 8.47
C SER A 52 5.89 1.50 7.37
N ARG A 53 6.99 2.23 7.56
CA ARG A 53 7.52 3.15 6.54
C ARG A 53 7.68 2.46 5.18
N GLU A 54 8.29 1.27 5.16
CA GLU A 54 8.50 0.51 3.94
C GLU A 54 7.18 -0.03 3.35
N LEU A 55 6.25 -0.53 4.17
CA LEU A 55 4.95 -0.97 3.68
C LEU A 55 4.17 0.17 3.05
N LEU A 56 4.16 1.37 3.67
CA LEU A 56 3.50 2.54 3.13
C LEU A 56 4.08 2.94 1.76
N ALA A 57 5.40 2.87 1.62
CA ALA A 57 6.09 3.11 0.35
C ALA A 57 5.68 2.09 -0.72
N VAL A 58 5.74 0.80 -0.43
CA VAL A 58 5.36 -0.26 -1.40
C VAL A 58 3.90 -0.14 -1.84
N LEU A 59 2.99 0.23 -0.93
CA LEU A 59 1.58 0.45 -1.26
C LEU A 59 1.37 1.57 -2.29
N GLN A 60 2.29 2.54 -2.41
CA GLN A 60 2.21 3.59 -3.44
C GLN A 60 2.36 3.05 -4.87
N LEU A 61 2.99 1.89 -5.05
CA LEU A 61 3.15 1.28 -6.37
C LEU A 61 1.88 0.60 -6.87
N TRP A 62 0.85 0.48 -6.02
CA TRP A 62 -0.41 -0.14 -6.38
C TRP A 62 -1.11 0.62 -7.50
N ARG A 63 -1.28 -0.05 -8.64
CA ARG A 63 -1.82 0.53 -9.88
C ARG A 63 -1.04 1.74 -10.43
N ALA A 64 0.20 1.96 -9.98
CA ALA A 64 1.06 3.01 -10.51
C ALA A 64 1.55 2.72 -11.94
N SER A 65 1.50 1.46 -12.39
CA SER A 65 1.88 1.05 -13.74
C SER A 65 0.94 -0.04 -14.27
N GLN A 66 0.83 -0.11 -15.60
CA GLN A 66 0.18 -1.23 -16.30
C GLN A 66 1.13 -2.44 -16.45
N GLN A 67 2.43 -2.27 -16.17
CA GLN A 67 3.41 -3.35 -16.19
C GLN A 67 3.55 -4.00 -14.82
N ILE A 68 3.95 -5.28 -14.80
CA ILE A 68 4.31 -5.96 -13.57
C ILE A 68 5.60 -5.35 -13.01
N VAL A 69 5.56 -4.95 -11.74
CA VAL A 69 6.73 -4.52 -10.98
C VAL A 69 7.40 -5.76 -10.39
N PHE A 70 8.65 -6.02 -10.78
CA PHE A 70 9.46 -7.16 -10.32
C PHE A 70 10.37 -6.80 -9.15
N ARG A 71 10.70 -5.52 -9.01
CA ARG A 71 11.59 -4.97 -7.99
C ARG A 71 11.16 -3.55 -7.67
N TYR A 72 11.35 -3.14 -6.42
CA TYR A 72 11.18 -1.76 -6.01
C TYR A 72 12.44 -1.26 -5.30
N ASP A 73 12.64 0.06 -5.32
CA ASP A 73 13.58 0.77 -4.46
C ASP A 73 12.85 1.88 -3.72
N VAL A 74 13.36 2.23 -2.54
CA VAL A 74 12.85 3.35 -1.74
C VAL A 74 14.00 4.33 -1.53
N ILE A 75 13.83 5.56 -1.98
CA ILE A 75 14.73 6.68 -1.70
C ILE A 75 14.18 7.41 -0.47
N PRO A 76 14.91 7.42 0.66
CA PRO A 76 14.44 8.08 1.88
C PRO A 76 14.23 9.57 1.70
N GLY A 77 13.07 10.06 2.13
CA GLY A 77 12.73 11.48 2.23
C GLY A 77 12.60 11.96 3.68
N PRO A 78 12.34 13.27 3.86
CA PRO A 78 12.12 13.86 5.18
C PRO A 78 10.81 13.37 5.79
N LYS A 79 10.71 13.44 7.12
CA LYS A 79 9.45 13.24 7.84
C LYS A 79 8.52 14.40 7.55
N VAL A 80 7.26 14.10 7.21
CA VAL A 80 6.26 15.10 6.83
C VAL A 80 5.04 15.13 7.73
N PHE A 81 4.75 14.04 8.42
CA PHE A 81 3.58 13.96 9.30
C PHE A 81 3.79 12.96 10.44
N GLU A 82 3.15 13.23 11.57
CA GLU A 82 3.10 12.32 12.71
C GLU A 82 1.73 12.43 13.39
N THR A 83 1.12 11.29 13.71
CA THR A 83 -0.15 11.24 14.45
C THR A 83 -0.30 9.89 15.18
N GLN A 84 -1.47 9.68 15.80
CA GLN A 84 -1.90 8.37 16.25
C GLN A 84 -3.09 7.87 15.41
N ILE A 85 -2.99 6.65 14.90
CA ILE A 85 -4.06 5.95 14.18
C ILE A 85 -4.42 4.71 15.01
N HIS A 86 -5.67 4.58 15.44
CA HIS A 86 -6.14 3.48 16.28
C HIS A 86 -5.28 3.26 17.55
N GLY A 87 -4.84 4.34 18.19
CA GLY A 87 -3.99 4.28 19.39
C GLY A 87 -2.54 3.87 19.14
N LYS A 88 -2.14 3.68 17.88
CA LYS A 88 -0.76 3.40 17.48
C LYS A 88 -0.12 4.64 16.87
N ARG A 89 1.14 4.88 17.20
CA ARG A 89 1.95 5.94 16.58
C ARG A 89 2.09 5.68 15.08
N PHE A 90 1.90 6.71 14.29
CA PHE A 90 2.07 6.69 12.84
C PHE A 90 2.96 7.86 12.43
N GLU A 91 4.04 7.56 11.71
CA GLU A 91 4.97 8.54 11.16
C GLU A 91 5.03 8.38 9.64
N MET A 92 4.86 9.49 8.92
CA MET A 92 4.91 9.51 7.46
C MET A 92 6.15 10.27 6.99
N TYR A 93 6.83 9.69 6.01
CA TYR A 93 8.00 10.24 5.36
C TYR A 93 7.68 10.43 3.88
N ASN A 94 8.14 11.52 3.29
CA ASN A 94 7.98 11.77 1.86
C ASN A 94 9.01 10.99 1.03
N ASP A 95 9.00 9.67 1.18
CA ASP A 95 9.88 8.77 0.45
C ASP A 95 9.51 8.75 -1.04
N THR A 96 10.51 8.58 -1.90
CA THR A 96 10.28 8.33 -3.33
C THR A 96 10.42 6.84 -3.61
N VAL A 97 9.37 6.23 -4.13
CA VAL A 97 9.28 4.80 -4.41
C VAL A 97 9.40 4.56 -5.89
N LEU A 98 10.33 3.70 -6.28
CA LEU A 98 10.60 3.33 -7.66
C LEU A 98 10.12 1.90 -7.91
N GLY A 99 9.49 1.67 -9.06
CA GLY A 99 9.11 0.34 -9.53
C GLY A 99 9.84 -0.02 -10.82
N PHE A 100 10.38 -1.24 -10.90
CA PHE A 100 11.13 -1.73 -12.06
C PHE A 100 10.48 -2.96 -12.66
N ASN A 101 10.44 -3.04 -13.99
CA ASN A 101 9.98 -4.24 -14.69
C ASN A 101 11.07 -5.33 -14.74
N LYS A 102 10.79 -6.44 -15.42
CA LYS A 102 11.69 -7.60 -15.52
C LYS A 102 13.07 -7.26 -16.12
N SER A 103 13.17 -6.28 -17.01
CA SER A 103 14.44 -5.87 -17.62
C SER A 103 15.20 -4.85 -16.79
N GLY A 104 14.72 -4.49 -15.60
CA GLY A 104 15.31 -3.46 -14.76
C GLY A 104 15.00 -2.02 -15.21
N LYS A 105 14.09 -1.82 -16.16
CA LYS A 105 13.64 -0.48 -16.57
C LYS A 105 12.68 0.07 -15.52
N GLU A 106 12.88 1.32 -15.11
CA GLU A 106 11.93 2.04 -14.26
C GLU A 106 10.59 2.23 -14.99
N VAL A 107 9.51 1.83 -14.33
CA VAL A 107 8.13 1.88 -14.85
C VAL A 107 7.16 2.65 -13.95
N ALA A 108 7.60 3.04 -12.75
CA ALA A 108 6.87 3.87 -11.81
C ALA A 108 7.85 4.64 -10.92
N ARG A 109 7.51 5.89 -10.59
CA ARG A 109 8.20 6.74 -9.61
C ARG A 109 7.16 7.60 -8.92
N ILE A 110 6.95 7.36 -7.63
CA ILE A 110 5.87 7.99 -6.85
C ILE A 110 6.46 8.54 -5.55
N GLN A 111 6.10 9.77 -5.20
CA GLN A 111 6.37 10.34 -3.87
C GLN A 111 5.20 10.01 -2.94
N VAL A 112 5.48 9.68 -1.68
CA VAL A 112 4.46 9.34 -0.68
C VAL A 112 3.50 10.51 -0.42
N GLU A 113 4.00 11.74 -0.41
CA GLU A 113 3.17 12.92 -0.29
C GLU A 113 2.78 13.45 -1.68
N GLU A 114 1.47 13.55 -1.95
CA GLU A 114 0.99 14.22 -3.14
C GLU A 114 1.00 15.75 -2.92
N PRO A 115 1.55 16.55 -3.86
CA PRO A 115 1.59 17.99 -3.73
C PRO A 115 0.17 18.59 -3.64
N ILE A 116 -0.02 19.50 -2.68
CA ILE A 116 -1.27 20.26 -2.57
C ILE A 116 -1.25 21.39 -3.60
N TYR A 117 -2.11 21.30 -4.61
CA TYR A 117 -2.34 22.39 -5.56
C TYR A 117 -3.54 23.24 -5.10
N ILE A 118 -3.25 24.43 -4.57
CA ILE A 118 -4.30 25.43 -4.26
C ILE A 118 -4.62 26.20 -5.53
N ARG A 119 -5.87 26.12 -6.00
CA ARG A 119 -6.32 26.95 -7.11
C ARG A 119 -6.48 28.40 -6.65
N PRO A 120 -6.13 29.41 -7.47
CA PRO A 120 -6.41 30.81 -7.15
C PRO A 120 -7.90 31.02 -6.82
N ALA A 121 -8.19 31.87 -5.84
CA ALA A 121 -9.56 32.18 -5.43
C ALA A 121 -10.34 32.98 -6.48
N GLU A 122 -9.63 33.65 -7.39
CA GLU A 122 -10.24 34.41 -8.48
C GLU A 122 -10.97 33.48 -9.44
N ARG A 123 -12.27 33.71 -9.58
CA ARG A 123 -13.12 33.04 -10.55
C ARG A 123 -12.61 33.41 -11.94
N VAL A 124 -12.18 32.42 -12.73
CA VAL A 124 -11.81 32.60 -14.13
C VAL A 124 -13.02 33.22 -14.87
N THR A 125 -12.95 34.51 -15.19
CA THR A 125 -13.91 35.16 -16.08
C THR A 125 -13.54 34.75 -17.50
N TRP A 126 -14.27 33.77 -18.03
CA TRP A 126 -14.28 33.52 -19.46
C TRP A 126 -14.90 34.76 -20.14
N LEU A 127 -14.07 35.54 -20.84
CA LEU A 127 -14.50 36.56 -21.78
C LEU A 127 -14.83 35.91 -23.13
#